data_AF-A0A241W6N0-F1
#
_entry.id   AF-A0A241W6N0-F1
#
_cell.length_a   1.000
_cell.length_b   1.000
_cell.length_c   1.000
_cell.angle_alpha   90.00
_cell.angle_beta   90.00
_cell.angle_gamma   90.00
#
_symmetry.space_group_name_H-M   'P 1'
#
loop_
_entity.id
_entity.type
_entity.pdbx_description
1 polymer ?
#
loop_
_entity_poly.entity_id
_entity_poly.type
_entity_poly.pdbx_seq_one_letter_code
_entity_poly.pdbx_strand_id
1 'polypeptide(L)'
;MICPKQLIPAFTMFVASDGYQCVINKIIGETIFTKANKPGLKIDRLGNMNEAAQKRYELFLRMWFKKGKEFILRLQAQAVMLKVA
;
A
#
# COMPACT_ATOMS: atom_id res chain seq x y z
N MET A 1 4.04 3.99 -13.90
CA MET A 1 3.05 2.96 -13.54
C MET A 1 1.92 3.57 -12.73
N ILE A 2 0.67 3.14 -12.94
CA ILE A 2 -0.51 3.64 -12.23
C ILE A 2 -1.10 2.49 -11.38
N CYS A 3 -1.51 2.79 -10.14
CA CYS A 3 -2.27 1.87 -9.30
C CYS A 3 -3.78 2.09 -9.53
N PRO A 4 -4.52 1.11 -10.09
CA PRO A 4 -5.97 1.23 -10.27
C PRO A 4 -6.67 1.47 -8.93
N LYS A 5 -7.69 2.33 -8.91
CA LYS A 5 -8.41 2.74 -7.70
C LYS A 5 -8.89 1.55 -6.85
N GLN A 6 -9.36 0.49 -7.49
CA GLN A 6 -9.82 -0.73 -6.83
C GLN A 6 -8.72 -1.49 -6.07
N LEU A 7 -7.44 -1.31 -6.45
CA LEU A 7 -6.30 -1.96 -5.81
C LEU A 7 -5.63 -1.07 -4.74
N ILE A 8 -5.96 0.23 -4.69
CA ILE A 8 -5.37 1.16 -3.70
C ILE A 8 -5.58 0.66 -2.26
N PRO A 9 -6.78 0.22 -1.82
CA PRO A 9 -6.95 -0.26 -0.45
C PRO A 9 -6.08 -1.48 -0.12
N ALA A 10 -5.98 -2.44 -1.04
CA ALA A 10 -5.16 -3.63 -0.85
C ALA A 10 -3.67 -3.29 -0.81
N PHE A 11 -3.22 -2.38 -1.69
CA PHE A 11 -1.85 -1.93 -1.72
C PHE A 11 -1.48 -1.15 -0.45
N THR A 12 -2.35 -0.25 0.02
CA THR A 12 -2.20 0.47 1.30
C THR A 12 -1.99 -0.51 2.46
N MET A 13 -2.80 -1.57 2.53
CA MET A 13 -2.68 -2.59 3.59
C MET A 13 -1.38 -3.39 3.49
N PHE A 14 -0.95 -3.75 2.28
CA PHE A 14 0.34 -4.40 2.05
C PHE A 14 1.54 -3.53 2.46
N VAL A 15 1.46 -2.22 2.20
CA VAL A 15 2.50 -1.27 2.61
C VAL A 15 2.51 -1.10 4.13
N ALA A 16 1.33 -0.94 4.75
CA ALA A 16 1.18 -0.82 6.20
C ALA A 16 1.63 -2.08 6.96
N SER A 17 1.40 -3.28 6.40
CA SER A 17 1.85 -4.54 7.02
C SER A 17 3.38 -4.70 7.02
N ASP A 18 4.10 -3.96 6.17
CA ASP A 18 5.56 -3.82 6.24
C ASP A 18 5.99 -2.70 7.18
N GLY A 19 5.11 -2.24 8.09
CA GLY A 19 5.44 -1.27 9.14
C GLY A 19 5.62 0.16 8.64
N TYR A 20 5.11 0.51 7.46
CA TYR A 20 4.99 1.91 7.06
C TYR A 20 3.81 2.56 7.80
N GLN A 21 4.02 3.77 8.30
CA GLN A 21 2.95 4.65 8.75
C GLN A 21 2.25 5.24 7.52
N CYS A 22 0.92 5.35 7.59
CA CYS A 22 0.10 5.86 6.50
C CYS A 22 -0.60 7.15 6.94
N VAL A 23 -0.43 8.23 6.16
CA VAL A 23 -1.09 9.51 6.36
C VAL A 23 -1.88 9.85 5.09
N ILE A 24 -3.16 10.18 5.25
CA ILE A 24 -4.05 10.53 4.15
C ILE A 24 -4.33 12.03 4.21
N ASN A 25 -3.83 12.78 3.22
CA ASN A 25 -4.22 14.16 2.99
C ASN A 25 -5.52 14.20 2.18
N LYS A 26 -6.64 14.40 2.88
CA LYS A 26 -7.99 14.41 2.26
C LYS A 26 -8.24 15.62 1.36
N ILE A 27 -7.56 16.74 1.59
CA ILE A 27 -7.77 17.98 0.82
C ILE A 27 -7.22 17.81 -0.60
N ILE A 28 -6.01 17.27 -0.71
CA ILE A 28 -5.33 17.07 -2.00
C ILE A 28 -5.66 15.69 -2.60
N GLY A 29 -6.17 14.77 -1.78
CA GLY A 29 -6.47 13.40 -2.20
C GLY A 29 -5.21 12.58 -2.36
N GLU A 30 -4.31 12.64 -1.39
CA GLU A 30 -2.99 12.01 -1.45
C GLU A 30 -2.78 11.10 -0.24
N THR A 31 -2.22 9.92 -0.47
CA THR A 31 -1.79 9.02 0.59
C THR A 31 -0.26 8.95 0.59
N ILE A 32 0.33 9.23 1.75
CA ILE A 32 1.77 9.23 1.96
C ILE A 32 2.09 8.12 2.97
N PHE A 33 3.11 7.34 2.66
CA PHE A 33 3.63 6.29 3.53
C PHE A 33 5.06 6.59 3.93
N THR A 34 5.35 6.49 5.22
CA THR A 34 6.68 6.75 5.77
C THR A 34 7.15 5.59 6.64
N LYS A 35 8.45 5.31 6.61
CA LYS A 35 9.12 4.33 7.48
C LYS A 35 10.55 4.81 7.69
N ALA A 36 11.06 4.70 8.92
CA ALA A 36 12.43 5.13 9.22
C ALA A 36 13.44 4.46 8.27
N ASN A 37 14.40 5.25 7.77
CA ASN A 37 15.45 4.80 6.84
C ASN A 37 14.94 4.20 5.51
N LYS A 38 13.71 4.51 5.10
CA LYS A 38 13.15 4.11 3.80
C LYS A 38 12.62 5.33 3.04
N PRO A 39 12.64 5.31 1.70
CA PRO A 39 12.02 6.35 0.90
C PRO A 39 10.52 6.46 1.20
N GLY A 40 10.00 7.68 1.24
CA GLY A 40 8.56 7.92 1.32
C GLY A 40 7.84 7.39 0.08
N LEU A 41 6.70 6.75 0.27
CA LEU A 41 5.85 6.29 -0.82
C LEU A 41 4.66 7.22 -0.93
N LYS A 42 4.28 7.60 -2.16
CA LYS A 42 3.18 8.53 -2.39
C LYS A 42 2.29 8.02 -3.50
N ILE A 43 0.98 8.09 -3.26
CA ILE A 43 -0.07 7.80 -4.25
C ILE A 43 -1.13 8.90 -4.21
N ASP A 44 -1.45 9.47 -5.37
CA ASP A 44 -2.52 10.46 -5.50
C ASP A 44 -3.89 9.83 -5.77
N ARG A 45 -4.94 10.65 -5.81
CA ARG A 45 -6.34 10.22 -6.05
C ARG A 45 -6.57 9.59 -7.42
N LEU A 46 -5.67 9.79 -8.37
CA LEU A 46 -5.71 9.21 -9.71
C LEU A 46 -4.92 7.89 -9.78
N GLY A 47 -4.20 7.54 -8.72
CA GLY A 47 -3.36 6.35 -8.64
C GLY A 47 -1.94 6.57 -9.15
N ASN A 48 -1.53 7.82 -9.41
CA ASN A 48 -0.15 8.13 -9.78
C ASN A 48 0.76 7.94 -8.57
N MET A 49 1.93 7.37 -8.82
CA MET A 49 2.88 6.98 -7.78
C MET A 49 4.26 7.60 -8.03
N ASN A 50 4.94 8.01 -6.95
CA ASN A 50 6.37 8.31 -7.05
C ASN A 50 7.18 7.03 -7.33
N GLU A 51 8.44 7.17 -7.76
CA GLU A 51 9.25 6.03 -8.20
C GLU A 51 9.39 4.93 -7.13
N ALA A 52 9.56 5.33 -5.87
CA ALA A 52 9.63 4.39 -4.75
C ALA A 52 8.31 3.61 -4.57
N ALA A 53 7.16 4.28 -4.64
CA ALA A 53 5.85 3.62 -4.60
C ALA A 53 5.64 2.70 -5.80
N GLN A 54 6.13 3.06 -6.99
CA GLN A 54 6.08 2.19 -8.17
C GLN A 54 6.86 0.89 -7.94
N LYS A 55 8.12 0.96 -7.49
CA LYS A 55 8.92 -0.25 -7.18
C LYS A 55 8.22 -1.13 -6.15
N ARG A 56 7.58 -0.51 -5.14
CA ARG A 56 6.84 -1.25 -4.12
C ARG A 56 5.56 -1.88 -4.65
N TYR A 57 4.85 -1.20 -5.54
CA TYR A 57 3.64 -1.69 -6.18
C TYR A 57 3.93 -2.85 -7.12
N GLU A 58 5.08 -2.84 -7.81
CA GLU A 58 5.51 -3.98 -8.63
C GLU A 58 5.70 -5.25 -7.77
N LEU A 59 6.34 -5.13 -6.61
CA LEU A 59 6.48 -6.24 -5.66
C LEU A 59 5.11 -6.76 -5.21
N PHE A 60 4.19 -5.86 -4.89
CA PHE A 60 2.81 -6.19 -4.55
C PHE A 60 2.13 -7.00 -5.67
N LEU A 61 2.22 -6.55 -6.93
CA LEU A 61 1.63 -7.24 -8.08
C LEU A 61 2.26 -8.62 -8.29
N ARG A 62 3.59 -8.74 -8.20
CA ARG A 62 4.27 -10.03 -8.30
C ARG A 62 3.78 -11.02 -7.24
N MET A 63 3.61 -10.56 -5.99
CA MET A 63 3.05 -11.39 -4.93
C MET A 63 1.58 -11.73 -5.18
N TRP A 64 0.78 -10.77 -5.65
CA TRP A 64 -0.62 -10.97 -6.00
C TRP A 64 -0.80 -12.02 -7.08
N PHE A 65 -0.08 -11.91 -8.19
CA PHE A 65 -0.17 -12.87 -9.29
C PHE A 65 0.36 -14.25 -8.91
N LYS A 66 1.39 -14.33 -8.06
CA LYS A 66 1.96 -15.61 -7.62
C LYS A 66 1.09 -16.34 -6.58
N LYS A 67 0.47 -15.62 -5.65
CA LYS A 67 -0.23 -16.21 -4.49
C LYS A 67 -1.75 -16.06 -4.55
N GLY A 68 -2.28 -15.33 -5.53
CA GLY A 68 -3.70 -15.07 -5.70
C GLY A 68 -4.26 -14.08 -4.68
N LYS A 69 -5.56 -13.79 -4.84
CA LYS A 69 -6.31 -12.82 -4.04
C LYS A 69 -6.38 -13.18 -2.55
N GLU A 70 -6.34 -14.46 -2.21
CA GLU A 70 -6.38 -14.94 -0.81
C GLU A 70 -5.21 -14.44 0.03
N PHE A 71 -4.03 -14.28 -0.57
CA PHE A 71 -2.86 -13.73 0.11
C PHE A 71 -3.14 -12.35 0.70
N ILE A 72 -3.94 -11.56 -0.01
CA ILE A 72 -4.25 -10.18 0.36
C ILE A 72 -5.29 -10.15 1.46
N LEU A 73 -6.29 -11.04 1.40
CA LEU A 73 -7.23 -11.23 2.49
C LEU A 73 -6.52 -11.62 3.80
N ARG A 74 -5.48 -12.46 3.71
CA ARG A 74 -4.65 -12.80 4.87
C ARG A 74 -3.85 -11.60 5.40
N LEU A 75 -3.25 -10.81 4.52
CA LEU A 75 -2.55 -9.57 4.92
C LEU A 75 -3.52 -8.55 5.58
N GLN A 76 -4.72 -8.43 5.03
CA GLN A 76 -5.77 -7.59 5.62
C GLN A 76 -6.18 -8.10 7.00
N ALA A 77 -6.39 -9.40 7.17
CA ALA A 77 -6.73 -10.01 8.45
C ALA A 77 -5.63 -9.80 9.51
N GLN A 78 -4.36 -9.97 9.13
CA GLN A 78 -3.21 -9.74 10.02
C GLN A 78 -3.11 -8.28 10.49
N ALA A 79 -3.34 -7.32 9.57
CA ALA A 79 -3.31 -5.91 9.91
C ALA A 79 -4.49 -5.46 10.79
N VAL A 80 -5.63 -6.16 10.76
CA VAL A 80 -6.74 -5.95 11.71
C VAL A 80 -6.37 -6.47 13.09
N MET A 81 -5.75 -7.66 13.19
CA MET A 81 -5.31 -8.22 14.47
C MET A 81 -4.29 -7.33 15.18
N LEU A 82 -3.39 -6.68 14.43
CA LEU A 82 -2.40 -5.73 14.97
C LEU A 82 -3.01 -4.42 15.51
N LYS A 83 -4.28 -4.10 15.21
CA LYS A 83 -4.98 -2.92 15.75
C LYS A 83 -5.77 -3.21 17.03
N VAL A 84 -5.92 -4.47 17.41
CA VAL A 84 -6.71 -4.91 18.57
C VAL A 84 -5.81 -5.34 19.74
N ALA A 85 -4.49 -5.29 19.56
CA ALA A 85 -3.49 -5.60 20.58
C ALA A 85 -2.97 -4.33 21.27
#